data_AF-I3RDI0-F1
#
_entry.id   AF-I3RDI0-F1
#
_cell.length_a   1.000
_cell.length_b   1.000
_cell.length_c   1.000
_cell.angle_alpha   90.00
_cell.angle_beta   90.00
_cell.angle_gamma   90.00
#
_symmetry.space_group_name_H-M   'P 1'
#
loop_
_entity.id
_entity.type
_entity.pdbx_description
1 polymer ?
#
loop_
_entity_poly.entity_id
_entity_poly.type
_entity_poly.pdbx_seq_one_letter_code
_entity_poly.pdbx_strand_id
1 'polypeptide(L)'
;MITLLHCEGANVRECIKKLTDLAQRKFPPRGKAINSKIKVTMGAFLTISIMATFDLAEPYKPGIIVEYAVSGNKERAIEELQEKLNAKITPDMEIADLEIETYTTPVTRRTYAVAVVLYNRPIRSGLEEMKLQNRRKVLAKLLELVNFNPKALNISELARMFGVSRDTIYNDIQQILKNQEG
;
A
#
# COMPACT_ATOMS: atom_id res chain seq x y z
N MET A 1 -5.61 -2.43 16.53
CA MET A 1 -6.14 -3.78 16.22
C MET A 1 -4.99 -4.75 16.10
N ILE A 2 -5.09 -5.97 16.64
CA ILE A 2 -4.07 -7.02 16.48
C ILE A 2 -4.60 -8.06 15.49
N THR A 3 -3.77 -8.49 14.55
CA THR A 3 -4.09 -9.56 13.60
C THR A 3 -3.01 -10.63 13.60
N LEU A 4 -3.47 -11.88 13.57
CA LEU A 4 -2.66 -13.09 13.46
C LEU A 4 -2.96 -13.80 12.15
N LEU A 5 -1.91 -13.99 11.35
CA LEU A 5 -1.92 -14.85 10.16
C LEU A 5 -0.99 -16.03 10.40
N HIS A 6 -1.42 -17.20 9.97
CA HIS A 6 -0.63 -18.42 10.03
C HIS A 6 -0.94 -19.27 8.80
N CYS A 7 0.09 -19.84 8.19
CA CYS A 7 -0.01 -20.83 7.14
C CYS A 7 1.07 -21.89 7.32
N GLU A 8 0.70 -23.14 7.10
CA GLU A 8 1.61 -24.26 6.96
C GLU A 8 1.27 -25.04 5.68
N GLY A 9 2.30 -25.52 4.97
CA GLY A 9 2.10 -26.42 3.84
C GLY A 9 3.38 -27.00 3.25
N ALA A 10 3.26 -28.16 2.62
CA ALA A 10 4.35 -28.80 1.88
C ALA A 10 4.63 -28.13 0.53
N ASN A 11 3.60 -27.55 -0.09
CA ASN A 11 3.72 -26.80 -1.33
C ASN A 11 3.87 -25.31 -1.03
N VAL A 12 5.09 -24.78 -1.24
CA VAL A 12 5.44 -23.37 -1.01
C VAL A 12 4.47 -22.43 -1.71
N ARG A 13 4.16 -22.67 -2.99
CA ARG A 13 3.29 -21.80 -3.79
C ARG A 13 1.87 -21.73 -3.22
N GLU A 14 1.32 -22.88 -2.82
CA GLU A 14 -0.01 -22.93 -2.24
C GLU A 14 -0.06 -22.24 -0.87
N CYS A 15 0.95 -22.44 -0.02
CA CYS A 15 0.96 -21.78 1.29
C CYS A 15 1.08 -20.26 1.15
N ILE A 16 1.91 -19.78 0.22
CA ILE A 16 2.02 -18.36 -0.10
C ILE A 16 0.66 -17.79 -0.53
N LYS A 17 -0.02 -18.47 -1.46
CA LYS A 17 -1.35 -18.04 -1.93
C LYS A 17 -2.35 -17.97 -0.78
N LYS A 18 -2.43 -19.03 0.05
CA LYS A 18 -3.32 -19.07 1.23
C LYS A 18 -3.03 -17.91 2.19
N LEU A 19 -1.76 -17.61 2.43
CA LEU A 19 -1.36 -16.53 3.33
C LEU A 19 -1.74 -15.16 2.76
N THR A 20 -1.55 -14.93 1.46
CA THR A 20 -2.00 -13.70 0.79
C THR A 20 -3.51 -13.53 0.87
N ASP A 21 -4.28 -14.60 0.62
CA ASP A 21 -5.74 -14.58 0.72
C ASP A 21 -6.21 -14.30 2.16
N LEU A 22 -5.52 -14.87 3.16
CA LEU A 22 -5.79 -14.60 4.58
C LEU A 22 -5.51 -13.15 4.94
N ALA A 23 -4.42 -12.57 4.44
CA ALA A 23 -4.09 -11.17 4.67
C ALA A 23 -5.16 -10.24 4.07
N GLN A 24 -5.58 -10.49 2.83
CA GLN A 24 -6.63 -9.70 2.19
C GLN A 24 -7.95 -9.69 2.98
N ARG A 25 -8.28 -10.80 3.66
CA ARG A 25 -9.51 -10.92 4.45
C ARG A 25 -9.39 -10.34 5.86
N LYS A 26 -8.23 -10.47 6.50
CA LYS A 26 -8.03 -10.14 7.92
C LYS A 26 -7.34 -8.81 8.19
N PHE A 27 -6.61 -8.26 7.22
CA PHE A 27 -5.99 -6.94 7.39
C PHE A 27 -7.07 -5.87 7.31
N PRO A 28 -6.96 -4.79 8.11
CA PRO A 28 -7.94 -3.73 8.07
C PRO A 28 -7.89 -3.03 6.69
N PRO A 29 -9.04 -2.60 6.14
CA PRO A 29 -9.07 -1.87 4.87
C PRO A 29 -8.39 -0.50 4.95
N ARG A 30 -8.24 0.03 6.17
CA ARG A 30 -7.51 1.26 6.50
C ARG A 30 -6.81 1.10 7.85
N GLY A 31 -5.57 1.55 7.92
CA GLY A 31 -4.71 1.59 9.09
C GLY A 31 -3.24 1.43 8.74
N LYS A 32 -2.36 1.74 9.69
CA LYS A 32 -0.91 1.58 9.57
C LYS A 32 -0.45 0.46 10.49
N ALA A 33 0.32 -0.49 9.98
CA ALA A 33 1.07 -1.44 10.80
C ALA A 33 2.12 -0.67 11.59
N ILE A 34 2.02 -0.69 12.91
CA ILE A 34 2.94 0.02 13.83
C ILE A 34 3.99 -0.93 14.43
N ASN A 35 3.59 -2.17 14.74
CA ASN A 35 4.46 -3.22 15.26
C ASN A 35 4.12 -4.54 14.59
N SER A 36 5.12 -5.38 14.39
CA SER A 36 4.91 -6.74 13.91
C SER A 36 5.98 -7.70 14.40
N LYS A 37 5.67 -8.98 14.21
CA LYS A 37 6.60 -10.09 14.34
C LYS A 37 6.28 -11.09 13.25
N ILE A 38 7.20 -11.22 12.30
CA ILE A 38 7.14 -12.22 11.24
C ILE A 38 8.06 -13.37 11.64
N LYS A 39 7.60 -14.61 11.43
CA LYS A 39 8.43 -15.80 11.56
C LYS A 39 8.20 -16.68 10.34
N VAL A 40 9.27 -16.94 9.61
CA VAL A 40 9.30 -17.91 8.52
C VAL A 40 10.13 -19.10 9.00
N THR A 41 9.67 -20.31 8.75
CA THR A 41 10.41 -21.53 9.09
C THR A 41 10.25 -22.52 7.96
N MET A 42 11.37 -23.11 7.56
CA MET A 42 11.47 -23.99 6.40
C MET A 42 12.11 -25.31 6.79
N GLY A 43 11.57 -26.40 6.27
CA GLY A 43 12.02 -27.76 6.50
C GLY A 43 11.23 -28.72 5.63
N ALA A 44 10.67 -29.77 6.24
CA ALA A 44 9.70 -30.64 5.55
C ALA A 44 8.43 -29.88 5.12
N PHE A 45 8.07 -28.85 5.88
CA PHE A 45 6.95 -27.95 5.58
C PHE A 45 7.43 -26.51 5.66
N LEU A 46 6.80 -25.63 4.88
CA LEU A 46 6.91 -24.19 5.05
C LEU A 46 5.88 -23.75 6.09
N THR A 47 6.34 -23.06 7.13
CA THR A 47 5.49 -22.40 8.12
C THR A 47 5.74 -20.91 8.09
N ILE A 48 4.68 -20.12 7.98
CA ILE A 48 4.75 -18.66 8.07
C ILE A 48 3.75 -18.20 9.11
N SER A 49 4.21 -17.40 10.07
CA SER A 49 3.38 -16.75 11.07
C SER A 49 3.64 -15.25 11.09
N ILE A 50 2.58 -14.46 11.04
CA ILE A 50 2.64 -13.00 11.06
C ILE A 50 1.73 -12.52 12.19
N MET A 51 2.30 -11.80 13.15
CA MET A 51 1.56 -11.00 14.10
C MET A 51 1.79 -9.53 13.74
N ALA A 52 0.72 -8.76 13.59
CA ALA A 52 0.82 -7.33 13.33
C ALA A 52 -0.19 -6.55 14.18
N THR A 53 0.22 -5.38 14.64
CA THR A 53 -0.62 -4.40 15.32
C THR A 53 -0.83 -3.22 14.39
N PHE A 54 -2.08 -2.84 14.19
CA PHE A 54 -2.50 -1.74 13.33
C PHE A 54 -3.09 -0.59 14.14
N ASP A 55 -2.62 0.62 13.85
CA ASP A 55 -3.32 1.85 14.16
C ASP A 55 -4.34 2.15 13.05
N LEU A 56 -5.63 2.18 13.38
CA LEU A 56 -6.71 2.36 12.40
C LEU A 56 -6.97 3.84 12.06
N ALA A 57 -6.43 4.78 12.83
CA ALA A 57 -6.61 6.22 12.58
C ALA A 57 -5.82 6.67 11.33
N GLU A 58 -4.67 6.05 11.12
CA GLU A 58 -3.72 6.39 10.07
C GLU A 58 -4.27 6.11 8.65
N PRO A 59 -4.05 7.03 7.68
CA PRO A 59 -4.57 6.92 6.32
C PRO A 59 -3.69 6.01 5.45
N TYR A 60 -3.43 4.79 5.90
CA TYR A 60 -2.66 3.78 5.17
C TYR A 60 -3.52 2.57 4.86
N LYS A 61 -3.11 1.79 3.88
CA LYS A 61 -3.63 0.48 3.56
C LYS A 61 -2.49 -0.51 3.78
N PRO A 62 -2.55 -1.34 4.82
CA PRO A 62 -1.52 -2.32 5.07
C PRO A 62 -1.67 -3.50 4.12
N GLY A 63 -0.57 -4.19 3.83
CA GLY A 63 -0.58 -5.39 3.01
C GLY A 63 0.67 -6.23 3.22
N ILE A 64 0.69 -7.40 2.60
CA ILE A 64 1.89 -8.25 2.57
C ILE A 64 2.29 -8.57 1.14
N ILE A 65 3.60 -8.72 0.93
CA ILE A 65 4.17 -9.37 -0.25
C ILE A 65 4.84 -10.63 0.26
N VAL A 66 4.55 -11.77 -0.36
CA VAL A 66 5.17 -13.04 -0.02
C VAL A 66 5.67 -13.67 -1.30
N GLU A 67 6.98 -13.88 -1.37
CA GLU A 67 7.65 -14.38 -2.57
C GLU A 67 8.66 -15.46 -2.24
N TYR A 68 8.96 -16.27 -3.25
CA TYR A 68 9.98 -17.31 -3.14
C TYR A 68 10.79 -17.48 -4.43
N ALA A 69 12.02 -17.94 -4.27
CA ALA A 69 12.89 -18.36 -5.37
C ALA A 69 13.51 -19.72 -5.04
N VAL A 70 13.91 -20.44 -6.10
CA VAL A 70 14.50 -21.79 -5.98
C VAL A 70 15.66 -21.88 -6.94
N SER A 71 16.86 -22.02 -6.40
CA SER A 71 18.08 -22.09 -7.20
C SER A 71 19.01 -23.21 -6.72
N GLY A 72 20.11 -23.42 -7.44
CA GLY A 72 21.10 -24.45 -7.12
C GLY A 72 22.00 -24.13 -5.93
N ASN A 73 22.04 -22.87 -5.49
CA ASN A 73 22.80 -22.42 -4.33
C ASN A 73 22.05 -21.28 -3.60
N LYS A 74 22.57 -20.88 -2.44
CA LYS A 74 21.93 -19.88 -1.59
C LYS A 74 22.01 -18.48 -2.17
N GLU A 75 23.17 -18.09 -2.71
CA GLU A 75 23.40 -16.76 -3.26
C GLU A 75 22.42 -16.45 -4.41
N ARG A 76 22.35 -17.33 -5.41
CA ARG A 76 21.44 -17.15 -6.56
C ARG A 76 19.97 -17.16 -6.14
N ALA A 77 19.59 -18.01 -5.18
CA ALA A 77 18.22 -18.02 -4.69
C ALA A 77 17.84 -16.69 -4.02
N ILE A 78 18.78 -16.05 -3.31
CA ILE A 78 18.55 -14.73 -2.70
C ILE A 78 18.51 -13.64 -3.76
N GLU A 79 19.40 -13.67 -4.77
CA GLU A 79 19.39 -12.71 -5.89
C GLU A 79 18.07 -12.76 -6.66
N GLU A 80 17.64 -13.95 -7.08
CA GLU A 80 16.36 -14.15 -7.76
C GLU A 80 15.16 -13.71 -6.90
N LEU A 81 15.23 -13.92 -5.58
CA LEU A 81 14.20 -13.46 -4.65
C LEU A 81 14.16 -11.93 -4.56
N GLN A 82 15.32 -11.29 -4.49
CA GLN A 82 15.44 -9.83 -4.47
C GLN A 82 14.86 -9.21 -5.74
N GLU A 83 15.16 -9.77 -6.92
CA GLU A 83 14.56 -9.31 -8.18
C GLU A 83 13.04 -9.38 -8.16
N LYS A 84 12.47 -10.49 -7.67
CA LYS A 84 11.01 -10.64 -7.53
C LYS A 84 10.39 -9.65 -6.56
N LEU A 85 11.06 -9.36 -5.45
CA LEU A 85 10.60 -8.36 -4.48
C LEU A 85 10.66 -6.96 -5.09
N ASN A 86 11.76 -6.59 -5.73
CA ASN A 86 11.93 -5.29 -6.38
C ASN A 86 10.90 -5.05 -7.48
N ALA A 87 10.48 -6.09 -8.19
CA ALA A 87 9.41 -5.99 -9.18
C ALA A 87 8.02 -5.69 -8.58
N LYS A 88 7.82 -5.94 -7.28
CA LYS A 88 6.53 -5.76 -6.58
C LYS A 88 6.49 -4.58 -5.62
N ILE A 89 7.64 -4.21 -5.05
CA ILE A 89 7.76 -3.07 -4.15
C ILE A 89 7.73 -1.79 -4.98
N THR A 90 6.75 -0.94 -4.71
CA THR A 90 6.61 0.36 -5.38
C THR A 90 7.07 1.48 -4.44
N PRO A 91 7.53 2.64 -4.95
CA PRO A 91 8.09 3.72 -4.12
C PRO A 91 7.14 4.32 -3.09
N ASP A 92 5.83 4.14 -3.26
CA ASP A 92 4.80 4.54 -2.32
C ASP A 92 4.60 3.54 -1.17
N MET A 93 5.26 2.38 -1.16
CA MET A 93 5.17 1.43 -0.05
C MET A 93 6.18 1.76 1.05
N GLU A 94 5.69 1.91 2.28
CA GLU A 94 6.53 1.94 3.48
C GLU A 94 6.69 0.51 4.01
N ILE A 95 7.90 -0.05 3.95
CA ILE A 95 8.19 -1.37 4.53
C ILE A 95 8.15 -1.26 6.05
N ALA A 96 7.22 -1.98 6.67
CA ALA A 96 7.06 -2.02 8.12
C ALA A 96 7.92 -3.13 8.76
N ASP A 97 8.05 -4.27 8.06
CA ASP A 97 8.79 -5.43 8.54
C ASP A 97 9.13 -6.35 7.36
N LEU A 98 10.21 -7.11 7.48
CA LEU A 98 10.74 -8.01 6.46
C LEU A 98 11.41 -9.20 7.15
N GLU A 99 11.01 -10.41 6.76
CA GLU A 99 11.68 -11.64 7.16
C GLU A 99 12.05 -12.45 5.93
N ILE A 100 13.26 -13.02 5.91
CA ILE A 100 13.76 -13.88 4.84
C ILE A 100 14.31 -15.15 5.47
N GLU A 101 13.91 -16.30 4.95
CA GLU A 101 14.42 -17.60 5.38
C GLU A 101 14.87 -18.43 4.18
N THR A 102 15.91 -19.24 4.37
CA THR A 102 16.46 -20.09 3.31
C THR A 102 16.58 -21.53 3.75
N TYR A 103 16.27 -22.47 2.86
CA TYR A 103 16.40 -23.89 3.12
C TYR A 103 16.96 -24.64 1.92
N THR A 104 18.07 -25.33 2.14
CA THR A 104 18.67 -26.22 1.15
C THR A 104 18.21 -27.65 1.39
N THR A 105 17.52 -28.20 0.40
CA THR A 105 17.04 -29.58 0.45
C THR A 105 18.22 -30.56 0.55
N PRO A 106 18.20 -31.54 1.48
CA PRO A 106 19.31 -32.47 1.68
C PRO A 106 19.62 -33.33 0.44
N VAL A 107 18.57 -33.76 -0.27
CA VAL A 107 18.68 -34.69 -1.40
C VAL A 107 18.98 -33.95 -2.70
N THR A 108 18.11 -33.02 -3.11
CA THR A 108 18.26 -32.35 -4.41
C THR A 108 19.28 -31.20 -4.40
N ARG A 109 19.75 -30.79 -3.21
CA ARG A 109 20.64 -29.63 -3.01
C ARG A 109 20.11 -28.31 -3.57
N ARG A 110 18.82 -28.24 -3.92
CA ARG A 110 18.15 -27.00 -4.28
C ARG A 110 17.93 -26.15 -3.03
N THR A 111 18.22 -24.86 -3.14
CA THR A 111 17.98 -23.87 -2.09
C THR A 111 16.72 -23.10 -2.41
N TYR A 112 15.79 -23.12 -1.46
CA TYR A 112 14.60 -22.29 -1.45
C TYR A 112 14.91 -21.05 -0.62
N ALA A 113 14.54 -19.88 -1.13
CA ALA A 113 14.54 -18.63 -0.37
C ALA A 113 13.10 -18.10 -0.36
N VAL A 114 12.57 -17.77 0.82
CA VAL A 114 11.22 -17.19 0.99
C VAL A 114 11.35 -15.88 1.73
N ALA A 115 10.66 -14.86 1.26
CA ALA A 115 10.53 -13.58 1.94
C ALA A 115 9.07 -13.23 2.21
N VAL A 116 8.85 -12.58 3.35
CA VAL A 116 7.58 -11.95 3.71
C VAL A 116 7.87 -10.49 4.01
N VAL A 117 7.25 -9.59 3.25
CA VAL A 117 7.30 -8.15 3.46
C VAL A 117 5.95 -7.71 4.01
N LEU A 118 5.93 -7.07 5.16
CA LEU A 118 4.79 -6.30 5.63
C LEU A 118 4.99 -4.84 5.22
N TYR A 119 4.01 -4.25 4.55
CA TYR A 119 4.10 -2.87 4.10
C TYR A 119 2.84 -2.07 4.44
N ASN A 120 3.02 -0.76 4.49
CA ASN A 120 1.97 0.24 4.58
C ASN A 120 1.99 1.06 3.29
N ARG A 121 0.88 1.07 2.55
CA ARG A 121 0.73 1.97 1.39
C ARG A 121 -0.13 3.16 1.80
N PRO A 122 0.32 4.41 1.66
CA PRO A 122 -0.52 5.57 1.89
C PRO A 122 -1.80 5.45 1.05
N ILE A 123 -2.95 5.55 1.71
CA ILE A 123 -4.20 5.77 1.00
C ILE A 123 -4.12 7.23 0.55
N ARG A 124 -3.77 7.43 -0.73
CA ARG A 124 -3.96 8.73 -1.34
C ARG A 124 -5.44 9.06 -1.21
N SER A 125 -5.76 9.98 -0.30
CA SER A 125 -7.12 10.46 -0.15
C SER A 125 -7.61 10.90 -1.53
N GLY A 126 -8.87 10.62 -1.87
CA GLY A 126 -9.47 11.00 -3.15
C GLY A 126 -9.36 12.49 -3.49
N LEU A 127 -8.87 13.34 -2.58
CA LEU A 127 -8.44 14.70 -2.88
C LEU A 127 -7.31 14.76 -3.93
N GLU A 128 -6.35 13.84 -3.95
CA GLU A 128 -5.27 13.83 -4.96
C GLU A 128 -5.77 13.40 -6.35
N GLU A 129 -6.68 12.43 -6.43
CA GLU A 129 -7.32 12.04 -7.70
C GLU A 129 -8.39 13.06 -8.16
N MET A 130 -9.17 13.64 -7.25
CA MET A 130 -10.13 14.71 -7.57
C MET A 130 -9.44 16.02 -7.97
N LYS A 131 -8.25 16.31 -7.42
CA LYS A 131 -7.42 17.46 -7.83
C LYS A 131 -7.06 17.40 -9.32
N LEU A 132 -6.82 16.20 -9.85
CA LEU A 132 -6.40 16.01 -11.24
C LEU A 132 -7.56 15.87 -12.23
N GLN A 133 -8.69 15.28 -11.83
CA GLN A 133 -9.76 14.98 -12.80
C GLN A 133 -10.93 15.97 -12.83
N ASN A 134 -11.17 16.81 -11.80
CA ASN A 134 -12.28 17.77 -11.85
C ASN A 134 -12.15 18.95 -10.85
N ARG A 135 -11.09 19.75 -11.00
CA ARG A 135 -10.83 20.99 -10.21
C ARG A 135 -12.08 21.84 -9.99
N ARG A 136 -12.90 22.05 -11.03
CA ARG A 136 -14.15 22.83 -10.95
C ARG A 136 -15.22 22.22 -10.03
N LYS A 137 -15.36 20.89 -9.98
CA LYS A 137 -16.33 20.25 -9.08
C LYS A 137 -15.94 20.44 -7.61
N VAL A 138 -14.63 20.39 -7.32
CA VAL A 138 -14.12 20.64 -5.96
C VAL A 138 -14.33 22.10 -5.57
N LEU A 139 -14.00 23.04 -6.46
CA LEU A 139 -14.23 24.46 -6.24
C LEU A 139 -15.71 24.79 -6.04
N ALA A 140 -16.62 24.14 -6.78
CA ALA A 140 -18.06 24.34 -6.64
C ALA A 140 -18.57 23.92 -5.25
N LYS A 141 -18.14 22.76 -4.75
CA LYS A 141 -18.48 22.32 -3.38
C LYS A 141 -17.90 23.23 -2.30
N LEU A 142 -16.67 23.70 -2.48
CA LEU A 142 -16.06 24.64 -1.53
C LEU A 142 -16.82 25.97 -1.50
N LEU A 143 -17.24 26.47 -2.66
CA LEU A 143 -18.07 27.65 -2.78
C LEU A 143 -19.43 27.45 -2.11
N GLU A 144 -20.10 26.32 -2.33
CA GLU A 144 -21.38 25.98 -1.70
C GLU A 144 -21.30 26.06 -0.16
N LEU A 145 -20.23 25.54 0.45
CA LEU A 145 -20.01 25.58 1.90
C LEU A 145 -19.84 27.01 2.46
N VAL A 146 -19.47 27.97 1.62
CA VAL A 146 -19.31 29.38 1.99
C VAL A 146 -20.38 30.26 1.35
N ASN A 147 -21.55 29.69 1.04
CA ASN A 147 -22.69 30.37 0.41
C ASN A 147 -22.27 31.13 -0.87
N PHE A 148 -21.47 30.46 -1.70
CA PHE A 148 -20.91 30.98 -2.95
C PHE A 148 -20.12 32.29 -2.80
N ASN A 149 -19.55 32.58 -1.63
CA ASN A 149 -18.69 33.72 -1.41
C ASN A 149 -17.22 33.41 -1.77
N PRO A 150 -16.71 33.84 -2.94
CA PRO A 150 -15.34 33.54 -3.34
C PRO A 150 -14.29 34.25 -2.49
N LYS A 151 -14.65 35.33 -1.78
CA LYS A 151 -13.71 36.06 -0.89
C LYS A 151 -13.38 35.28 0.38
N ALA A 152 -14.18 34.28 0.74
CA ALA A 152 -13.91 33.39 1.86
C ALA A 152 -12.86 32.32 1.54
N LEU A 153 -12.44 32.19 0.27
CA LEU A 153 -11.49 31.18 -0.19
C LEU A 153 -10.07 31.74 -0.32
N ASN A 154 -9.08 30.99 0.18
CA ASN A 154 -7.68 31.33 -0.01
C ASN A 154 -7.19 30.88 -1.41
N ILE A 155 -7.27 31.79 -2.38
CA ILE A 155 -6.90 31.52 -3.79
C ILE A 155 -5.45 31.07 -3.94
N SER A 156 -4.53 31.64 -3.15
CA SER A 156 -3.10 31.28 -3.21
C SER A 156 -2.87 29.83 -2.76
N GLU A 157 -3.58 29.40 -1.73
CA GLU A 157 -3.52 28.03 -1.24
C GLU A 157 -4.19 27.04 -2.19
N LEU A 158 -5.34 27.40 -2.77
CA LEU A 158 -6.00 26.58 -3.78
C LEU A 158 -5.13 26.40 -5.03
N ALA A 159 -4.50 27.47 -5.53
CA ALA A 159 -3.57 27.42 -6.66
C ALA A 159 -2.41 26.45 -6.40
N ARG A 160 -1.80 26.53 -5.21
CA ARG A 160 -0.76 25.59 -4.74
C ARG A 160 -1.28 24.16 -4.65
N MET A 161 -2.47 23.96 -4.09
CA MET A 161 -3.06 22.63 -3.91
C MET A 161 -3.39 21.93 -5.24
N PHE A 162 -3.83 22.68 -6.26
CA PHE A 162 -4.18 22.16 -7.57
C PHE A 162 -3.03 22.20 -8.59
N GLY A 163 -1.86 22.76 -8.23
CA GLY A 163 -0.71 22.88 -9.13
C GLY A 163 -0.98 23.78 -10.34
N VAL A 164 -1.79 24.83 -10.18
CA VAL A 164 -2.16 25.76 -11.26
C VAL A 164 -1.90 27.21 -10.86
N SER A 165 -2.01 28.14 -11.83
CA SER A 165 -1.92 29.58 -11.52
C SER A 165 -3.14 30.06 -10.74
N ARG A 166 -2.96 31.15 -9.98
CA ARG A 166 -4.07 31.86 -9.31
C ARG A 166 -5.15 32.26 -10.31
N ASP A 167 -4.76 32.69 -11.50
CA ASP A 167 -5.67 33.09 -12.57
C ASP A 167 -6.54 31.92 -13.06
N THR A 168 -5.98 30.70 -13.09
CA THR A 168 -6.74 29.49 -13.42
C THR A 168 -7.84 29.23 -12.40
N ILE A 169 -7.54 29.42 -11.10
CA ILE A 169 -8.54 29.29 -10.02
C ILE A 169 -9.60 30.38 -10.13
N TYR A 170 -9.20 31.63 -10.39
CA TYR A 170 -10.13 32.74 -10.60
C TYR A 170 -11.11 32.45 -11.75
N ASN A 171 -10.59 32.01 -12.90
CA ASN A 171 -11.41 31.69 -14.07
C ASN A 171 -12.41 30.56 -13.79
N ASP A 172 -12.00 29.54 -13.06
CA ASP A 172 -12.88 28.43 -12.71
C ASP A 172 -13.99 28.85 -11.75
N ILE A 173 -13.67 29.67 -10.74
CA ILE A 173 -14.67 30.25 -9.82
C ILE A 173 -15.69 31.10 -10.59
N GLN A 174 -15.22 31.96 -11.51
CA GLN A 174 -16.10 32.79 -12.33
C GLN A 174 -17.06 31.95 -13.19
N GLN A 175 -16.57 30.85 -13.78
CA GLN A 175 -17.42 29.96 -14.56
C GLN A 175 -18.46 29.23 -13.71
N ILE A 176 -18.11 28.86 -12.48
CA ILE A 176 -19.06 28.23 -11.54
C ILE A 176 -20.17 29.20 -11.16
N LEU A 177 -19.82 30.45 -10.82
CA LEU A 177 -20.79 31.48 -10.45
C LEU A 177 -21.74 31.83 -11.60
N LYS A 178 -21.19 31.96 -12.83
CA LYS A 178 -22.00 32.22 -14.03
C LYS A 178 -23.03 31.13 -14.31
N ASN A 179 -22.74 29.87 -13.96
CA ASN A 179 -23.65 28.74 -14.12
C ASN A 179 -24.68 28.62 -12.98
N GLN A 180 -24.63 29.47 -11.96
CA GLN A 180 -25.62 29.54 -10.86
C GLN A 180 -26.60 30.71 -11.03
N GLU A 181 -26.23 31.73 -11.83
CA GLU A 181 -27.06 32.92 -12.09
C GLU A 181 -28.01 32.77 -13.30
N GLY A 182 -27.99 31.62 -13.98
CA GLY A 182 -28.88 31.28 -15.10
C GLY A 182 -29.81 30.14 -14.75
#